data_AF-A0A0Q4FA44-F1
#
_entry.id   AF-A0A0Q4FA44-F1
#
_cell.length_a   1.000
_cell.length_b   1.000
_cell.length_c   1.000
_cell.angle_alpha   90.00
_cell.angle_beta   90.00
_cell.angle_gamma   90.00
#
_symmetry.space_group_name_H-M   'P 1'
#
loop_
_entity.id
_entity.type
_entity.pdbx_description
1 polymer ?
#
loop_
_entity_poly.entity_id
_entity_poly.type
_entity_poly.pdbx_seq_one_letter_code
_entity_poly.pdbx_strand_id
1 'polypeptide(L)'
;MQHTASREGSRPPVSTEGPQRQLSERSTPELWGRLLAEVFALPGVVEGHSAVSPPSSRAVHLEDRSVELRPETSLAPGHRLESVHLHGVSDTSIHACLPARRGAELRVSGSPVVTEPDSRSPGP
;
A
#
# COMPACT_ATOMS: atom_id res chain seq x y z
N MET A 1 -18.36 7.96 13.30
CA MET A 1 -16.97 8.40 13.06
C MET A 1 -16.09 7.60 14.01
N GLN A 2 -15.20 6.74 13.50
CA GLN A 2 -14.28 5.97 14.33
C GLN A 2 -12.92 6.66 14.28
N HIS A 3 -12.40 7.10 15.42
CA HIS A 3 -11.06 7.69 15.54
C HIS A 3 -10.02 6.56 15.46
N THR A 4 -9.09 6.67 14.52
CA THR A 4 -7.87 5.87 14.51
C THR A 4 -6.92 6.40 15.58
N ALA A 5 -6.27 5.50 16.33
CA ALA A 5 -5.24 5.90 17.30
C ALA A 5 -4.04 6.53 16.56
N SER A 6 -3.41 7.53 17.16
CA SER A 6 -2.16 8.09 16.63
C SER A 6 -1.06 7.03 16.69
N ARG A 7 -0.18 7.01 15.68
CA ARG A 7 0.99 6.14 15.68
C ARG A 7 1.92 6.53 16.83
N GLU A 8 2.24 5.58 17.69
CA GLU A 8 3.25 5.75 18.72
C GLU A 8 4.67 5.52 18.16
N GLY A 9 5.65 6.24 18.70
CA GLY A 9 7.08 6.07 18.35
C GLY A 9 7.62 7.00 17.25
N SER A 10 8.95 7.02 17.14
CA SER A 10 9.71 7.82 16.16
C SER A 10 9.53 7.30 14.74
N ARG A 11 9.68 8.17 13.73
CA ARG A 11 9.61 7.75 12.32
C ARG A 11 10.63 6.62 12.06
N PRO A 12 10.24 5.50 11.41
CA PRO A 12 11.17 4.41 11.18
C PRO A 12 12.34 4.85 10.29
N PRO A 13 13.58 4.41 10.55
CA PRO A 13 14.69 4.56 9.62
C PRO A 13 14.38 3.89 8.27
N VAL A 14 14.76 4.58 7.20
CA VAL A 14 14.68 4.10 5.82
C VAL A 14 16.06 4.23 5.18
N SER A 15 16.40 3.31 4.27
CA SER A 15 17.54 3.49 3.38
C SER A 15 17.09 4.23 2.13
N THR A 16 17.96 5.12 1.65
CA THR A 16 17.86 5.77 0.33
C THR A 16 19.01 5.38 -0.58
N GLU A 17 19.87 4.44 -0.16
CA GLU A 17 20.88 3.84 -1.03
C GLU A 17 20.19 2.83 -1.95
N GLY A 18 19.97 3.22 -3.21
CA GLY A 18 19.16 2.46 -4.16
C GLY A 18 17.65 2.77 -4.01
N PRO A 19 16.76 1.85 -4.42
CA PRO A 19 15.32 1.98 -4.15
C PRO A 19 15.09 2.16 -2.65
N GLN A 20 14.19 3.05 -2.24
CA GLN A 20 13.95 3.29 -0.83
C GLN A 20 13.44 2.01 -0.13
N ARG A 21 14.01 1.66 1.03
CA ARG A 21 13.68 0.44 1.82
C ARG A 21 13.44 0.78 3.29
N GLN A 22 12.59 0.01 3.98
CA GLN A 22 12.41 0.16 5.41
C GLN A 22 13.43 -0.69 6.21
N LEU A 23 14.09 -0.09 7.21
CA LEU A 23 15.17 -0.76 7.95
C LEU A 23 14.69 -1.43 9.26
N SER A 24 13.62 -0.93 9.87
CA SER A 24 13.03 -1.44 11.12
C SER A 24 11.50 -1.49 11.03
N GLU A 25 10.81 -1.95 12.09
CA GLU A 25 9.33 -1.97 12.14
C GLU A 25 8.67 -2.74 10.98
N ARG A 26 9.35 -3.77 10.48
CA ARG A 26 8.86 -4.64 9.41
C ARG A 26 7.78 -5.57 9.95
N SER A 27 6.77 -5.87 9.12
CA SER A 27 5.70 -6.79 9.48
C SER A 27 6.23 -8.22 9.61
N THR A 28 5.55 -9.05 10.41
CA THR A 28 5.81 -10.49 10.35
C THR A 28 5.36 -11.03 8.99
N PRO A 29 5.93 -12.14 8.49
CA PRO A 29 5.51 -12.77 7.25
C PRO A 29 4.01 -13.06 7.19
N GLU A 30 3.41 -13.46 8.31
CA GLU A 30 1.99 -13.80 8.42
C GLU A 30 1.11 -12.56 8.26
N LEU A 31 1.47 -11.45 8.92
CA LEU A 31 0.73 -10.19 8.78
C LEU A 31 0.85 -9.63 7.37
N TRP A 32 2.06 -9.69 6.80
CA TRP A 32 2.31 -9.25 5.42
C TRP A 32 1.53 -10.06 4.40
N GLY A 33 1.50 -11.40 4.57
CA GLY A 33 0.73 -12.29 3.73
C GLY A 33 -0.77 -12.01 3.78
N ARG A 34 -1.32 -11.76 4.97
CA ARG A 34 -2.74 -11.36 5.11
C ARG A 34 -3.05 -10.06 4.39
N LEU A 35 -2.22 -9.03 4.57
CA LEU A 35 -2.40 -7.76 3.87
C LEU A 35 -2.40 -7.94 2.34
N LEU A 36 -1.45 -8.71 1.80
CA LEU A 36 -1.39 -8.99 0.37
C LEU A 36 -2.66 -9.69 -0.11
N ALA A 37 -3.12 -10.71 0.63
CA ALA A 37 -4.34 -11.43 0.30
C ALA A 37 -5.55 -10.49 0.24
N GLU A 38 -5.72 -9.62 1.25
CA GLU A 38 -6.81 -8.64 1.28
C GLU A 38 -6.71 -7.61 0.13
N VAL A 39 -5.53 -7.04 -0.11
CA VAL A 39 -5.32 -6.04 -1.17
C VAL A 39 -5.67 -6.59 -2.54
N PHE A 40 -5.22 -7.82 -2.85
CA PHE A 40 -5.46 -8.43 -4.16
C PHE A 40 -6.81 -9.12 -4.27
N ALA A 41 -7.56 -9.26 -3.18
CA ALA A 41 -8.97 -9.67 -3.21
C ALA A 41 -9.92 -8.50 -3.51
N LEU A 42 -9.46 -7.25 -3.47
CA LEU A 42 -10.29 -6.08 -3.75
C LEU A 42 -10.80 -6.12 -5.21
N PRO A 43 -12.11 -5.88 -5.45
CA PRO A 43 -12.65 -5.84 -6.81
C PRO A 43 -11.93 -4.82 -7.71
N GLY A 44 -11.59 -5.25 -8.92
CA GLY A 44 -10.92 -4.41 -9.90
C GLY A 44 -9.43 -4.19 -9.62
N VAL A 45 -8.84 -4.87 -8.63
CA VAL A 45 -7.40 -4.86 -8.36
C VAL A 45 -6.71 -6.04 -9.06
N VAL A 46 -5.61 -5.77 -9.74
CA VAL A 46 -4.77 -6.76 -10.41
C VAL A 46 -3.34 -6.65 -9.90
N GLU A 47 -2.68 -7.80 -9.79
CA GLU A 47 -1.26 -7.88 -9.50
C GLU A 47 -0.42 -7.67 -10.76
N GLY A 48 0.65 -6.87 -10.65
CA GLY A 48 1.69 -6.75 -11.66
C GLY A 48 3.10 -6.73 -11.07
N HIS A 49 4.09 -6.68 -11.94
CA HIS A 49 5.47 -6.38 -11.53
C HIS A 49 5.65 -4.86 -11.43
N SER A 50 6.35 -4.39 -10.38
CA SER A 50 6.71 -2.98 -10.29
C SER A 50 7.72 -2.60 -11.37
N ALA A 51 7.53 -1.43 -11.98
CA ALA A 51 8.44 -0.91 -13.01
C ALA A 51 9.69 -0.24 -12.42
N VAL A 52 9.67 0.12 -11.14
CA VAL A 52 10.70 0.98 -10.50
C VAL A 52 11.34 0.37 -9.25
N SER A 53 10.87 -0.80 -8.82
CA SER A 53 11.32 -1.46 -7.58
C SER A 53 12.04 -2.80 -7.86
N PRO A 54 12.70 -3.39 -6.85
CA PRO A 54 13.39 -4.67 -7.03
C PRO A 54 12.49 -5.78 -7.58
N PRO A 55 13.05 -6.85 -8.18
CA PRO A 55 12.27 -7.90 -8.85
C PRO A 55 11.19 -8.57 -8.01
N SER A 56 11.34 -8.59 -6.68
CA SER A 56 10.35 -9.14 -5.75
C SER A 56 9.16 -8.22 -5.47
N SER A 57 9.17 -6.99 -5.98
CA SER A 57 8.14 -6.00 -5.69
C SER A 57 6.94 -6.13 -6.63
N ARG A 58 5.75 -6.01 -6.04
CA ARG A 58 4.47 -6.21 -6.72
C ARG A 58 3.78 -4.87 -6.88
N ALA A 59 3.37 -4.53 -8.09
CA ALA A 59 2.52 -3.38 -8.36
C ALA A 59 1.06 -3.74 -8.08
N VAL A 60 0.32 -2.80 -7.49
CA VAL A 60 -1.14 -2.91 -7.31
C VAL A 60 -1.79 -2.06 -8.40
N HIS A 61 -2.43 -2.73 -9.35
CA HIS A 61 -3.01 -2.12 -10.52
C HIS A 61 -4.52 -2.11 -10.44
N LEU A 62 -5.16 -1.12 -11.07
CA LEU A 62 -6.60 -1.15 -11.32
C LEU A 62 -6.86 -1.70 -12.73
N GLU A 63 -7.86 -2.58 -12.87
CA GLU A 63 -8.25 -3.19 -14.15
C GLU A 63 -8.61 -2.15 -15.20
N ASP A 64 -9.42 -1.16 -14.81
CA ASP A 64 -9.96 -0.11 -15.69
C ASP A 64 -9.03 1.12 -15.79
N ARG A 65 -7.90 1.12 -15.08
CA ARG A 65 -6.99 2.27 -14.95
C ARG A 65 -5.54 1.86 -15.23
N SER A 66 -5.21 1.77 -16.51
CA SER A 66 -3.84 1.47 -16.97
C SER A 66 -3.00 2.73 -17.25
N VAL A 67 -3.64 3.85 -17.60
CA VAL A 67 -2.96 5.09 -18.00
C VAL A 67 -3.00 6.10 -16.87
N GLU A 68 -1.86 6.70 -16.56
CA GLU A 68 -1.80 7.79 -15.60
C GLU A 68 -2.51 9.05 -16.13
N LEU A 69 -3.29 9.69 -15.28
CA LEU A 69 -3.91 10.97 -15.62
C LEU A 69 -2.92 12.13 -15.47
N ARG A 70 -1.98 11.99 -14.53
CA ARG A 70 -0.93 12.95 -14.23
C ARG A 70 0.31 12.20 -13.72
N PRO A 71 1.53 12.61 -14.09
CA PRO A 71 2.77 11.96 -13.64
C PRO A 71 2.87 11.83 -12.12
N GLU A 72 2.39 12.81 -11.36
CA GLU A 72 2.54 12.84 -9.90
C GLU A 72 1.66 11.79 -9.18
N THR A 73 0.78 11.09 -9.92
CA THR A 73 -0.07 10.03 -9.40
C THR A 73 0.53 8.63 -9.55
N SER A 74 1.69 8.53 -10.20
CA SER A 74 2.39 7.27 -10.47
C SER A 74 3.76 7.27 -9.81
N LEU A 75 4.14 6.12 -9.25
CA LEU A 75 5.52 5.85 -8.82
C LEU A 75 6.44 5.57 -10.02
N ALA A 76 5.86 5.24 -11.17
CA ALA A 76 6.54 4.99 -12.43
C ALA A 76 5.93 5.84 -13.57
N PRO A 77 6.18 7.16 -13.61
CA PRO A 77 5.68 8.01 -14.67
C PRO A 77 6.11 7.54 -16.06
N GLY A 78 5.20 7.60 -17.04
CA GLY A 78 5.41 7.11 -18.40
C GLY A 78 5.27 5.58 -18.59
N HIS A 79 5.01 4.83 -17.52
CA HIS A 79 4.65 3.41 -17.57
C HIS A 79 3.15 3.20 -17.33
N ARG A 80 2.72 1.93 -17.16
CA ARG A 80 1.39 1.62 -16.63
C ARG A 80 1.24 2.28 -15.26
N LEU A 81 0.09 2.88 -14.97
CA LEU A 81 -0.21 3.53 -13.70
C LEU A 81 0.11 2.59 -12.53
N GLU A 82 1.08 3.02 -11.72
CA GLU A 82 1.56 2.34 -10.52
C GLU A 82 1.41 3.30 -9.34
N SER A 83 0.18 3.48 -8.85
CA SER A 83 -0.08 4.35 -7.70
C SER A 83 0.36 3.71 -6.38
N VAL A 84 0.51 2.38 -6.34
CA VAL A 84 0.96 1.63 -5.17
C VAL A 84 1.87 0.48 -5.61
N HIS A 85 2.97 0.27 -4.88
CA HIS A 85 3.68 -1.00 -4.91
C HIS A 85 4.03 -1.51 -3.52
N LEU A 86 4.23 -2.82 -3.47
CA LEU A 86 4.41 -3.61 -2.27
C LEU A 86 5.76 -4.34 -2.37
N HIS A 87 6.62 -4.17 -1.36
CA HIS A 87 7.90 -4.89 -1.34
C HIS A 87 7.74 -6.35 -0.91
N GLY A 88 8.78 -7.15 -1.12
CA GLY A 88 8.80 -8.54 -0.68
C GLY A 88 8.76 -8.68 0.85
N VAL A 89 8.48 -9.90 1.32
CA VAL A 89 8.30 -10.24 2.76
C VAL A 89 9.51 -9.93 3.65
N SER A 90 10.71 -9.76 3.09
CA SER A 90 11.91 -9.39 3.85
C SER A 90 12.01 -7.90 4.17
N ASP A 91 11.30 -7.05 3.41
CA ASP A 91 11.22 -5.60 3.61
C ASP A 91 9.85 -5.20 4.19
N THR A 92 8.75 -5.64 3.58
CA THR A 92 7.37 -5.31 3.97
C THR A 92 6.99 -3.83 3.88
N SER A 93 7.80 -2.97 3.25
CA SER A 93 7.39 -1.59 2.97
C SER A 93 6.32 -1.50 1.88
N ILE A 94 5.50 -0.45 1.99
CA ILE A 94 4.44 -0.08 1.04
C ILE A 94 4.71 1.35 0.58
N HIS A 95 4.73 1.56 -0.73
CA HIS A 95 4.83 2.90 -1.29
C HIS A 95 3.54 3.23 -2.02
N ALA A 96 3.00 4.42 -1.78
CA ALA A 96 1.73 4.84 -2.35
C ALA A 96 1.72 6.34 -2.69
N CYS A 97 1.28 6.67 -3.90
CA CYS A 97 0.93 8.03 -4.33
C CYS A 97 -0.49 8.34 -3.87
N LEU A 98 -0.62 9.19 -2.85
CA LEU A 98 -1.91 9.57 -2.27
C LEU A 98 -2.14 11.07 -2.38
N PRO A 99 -3.41 11.54 -2.46
CA PRO A 99 -3.72 12.94 -2.25
C PRO A 99 -3.09 13.45 -0.96
N ALA A 100 -2.49 14.64 -0.98
CA ALA A 100 -1.71 15.17 0.15
C ALA A 100 -2.45 15.10 1.50
N ARG A 101 -3.76 15.40 1.50
CA ARG A 101 -4.61 15.27 2.68
C ARG A 101 -4.65 13.84 3.24
N ARG A 102 -4.85 12.84 2.39
CA ARG A 102 -4.87 11.42 2.80
C ARG A 102 -3.49 10.97 3.28
N GLY A 103 -2.43 11.42 2.61
CA GLY A 103 -1.06 11.15 3.06
C GLY A 103 -0.79 11.71 4.45
N ALA A 104 -1.28 12.91 4.77
CA ALA A 104 -1.17 13.50 6.10
C ALA A 104 -1.95 12.70 7.16
N GLU A 105 -3.19 12.28 6.85
CA GLU A 105 -4.02 11.47 7.75
C GLU A 105 -3.35 10.13 8.10
N LEU A 106 -2.77 9.43 7.11
CA LEU A 106 -2.09 8.14 7.32
C LEU A 106 -0.77 8.28 8.10
N ARG A 107 -0.02 9.37 7.88
CA ARG A 107 1.21 9.64 8.64
C ARG A 107 0.97 9.78 10.14
N VAL A 108 -0.18 10.32 10.52
CA VAL A 108 -0.54 10.52 11.94
C VAL A 108 -1.11 9.24 12.55
N SER A 109 -1.90 8.46 11.80
CA SER A 109 -2.65 7.31 12.33
C SER A 109 -1.94 5.95 12.22
N GLY A 110 -0.96 5.78 11.33
CA GLY A 110 -0.09 4.60 11.28
C GLY A 110 -0.72 3.24 10.99
N SER A 111 -1.99 3.14 10.56
CA SER A 111 -2.69 1.85 10.41
C SER A 111 -3.21 1.61 8.97
N PRO A 112 -3.12 0.37 8.44
CA PRO A 112 -3.90 -0.04 7.27
C PRO A 112 -5.37 -0.13 7.71
N VAL A 113 -6.24 0.66 7.09
CA VAL A 113 -7.68 0.58 7.33
C VAL A 113 -8.17 -0.77 6.79
N VAL A 114 -8.38 -1.75 7.69
CA VAL A 114 -9.15 -2.97 7.41
C VAL A 114 -10.56 -2.73 7.93
N THR A 115 -11.55 -2.72 7.03
CA THR A 115 -12.96 -2.76 7.39
C THR A 115 -13.44 -4.20 7.27
N GLU A 116 -13.78 -4.82 8.41
CA GLU A 116 -14.55 -6.07 8.44
C GLU A 116 -15.91 -5.87 7.75
N PRO A 117 -16.45 -6.86 7.02
CA PRO A 117 -17.77 -6.75 6.41
C PRO A 117 -18.88 -6.77 7.48
N ASP A 118 -19.79 -5.79 7.40
CA ASP A 118 -21.00 -5.69 8.22
C ASP A 118 -21.80 -7.00 8.09
N SER A 119 -21.75 -7.84 9.12
CA SER A 119 -22.57 -9.05 9.22
C SER A 119 -24.01 -8.65 9.53
N ARG A 120 -24.73 -8.15 8.51
CA ARG A 120 -26.19 -8.12 8.57
C ARG A 120 -26.73 -9.47 8.11
N SER A 121 -27.17 -10.26 9.09
CA SER A 121 -28.07 -11.38 8.83
C SER A 121 -29.32 -10.91 8.07
N PRO A 122 -29.87 -11.70 7.13
CA PRO A 122 -31.14 -11.38 6.48
C PRO A 122 -32.26 -11.63 7.50
N GLY A 123 -33.07 -10.61 7.76
CA GLY A 123 -34.32 -10.78 8.50
C GLY A 123 -35.37 -11.45 7.62
N PRO A 124 -36.38 -12.14 8.22
CA PRO A 124 -37.70 -12.20 7.62
C PRO A 124 -38.43 -10.85 7.73
#